data_AF-A0A447MVY2-F1
#
_entry.id   AF-A0A447MVY2-F1
#
_cell.length_a   1.000
_cell.length_b   1.000
_cell.length_c   1.000
_cell.angle_alpha   90.00
_cell.angle_beta   90.00
_cell.angle_gamma   90.00
#
_symmetry.space_group_name_H-M   'P 1'
#
loop_
_entity.id
_entity.type
_entity.pdbx_description
1 polymer ?
#
loop_
_entity_poly.entity_id
_entity_poly.type
_entity_poly.pdbx_seq_one_letter_code
_entity_poly.pdbx_strand_id
1 'polypeptide(L)'
;MVTNIIPYILSMAALVIIQKMANVPSSKAKVANFVAFVGAMYSFYALYSSGEEAMLYGSIVTFLGWTLYGLVSPRFELKNKHG
;
A
#
# COMPACT_ATOMS: atom_id res chain seq x y z
N MET A 1 14.95 -8.25 -6.83
CA MET A 1 14.28 -7.20 -6.03
C MET A 1 12.84 -7.62 -5.82
N VAL A 2 12.57 -8.39 -4.75
CA VAL A 2 11.21 -8.87 -4.40
C VAL A 2 10.72 -8.23 -3.10
N THR A 3 11.64 -7.68 -2.30
CA THR A 3 11.37 -7.00 -1.04
C THR A 3 10.52 -5.73 -1.19
N ASN A 4 10.45 -5.16 -2.40
CA ASN A 4 9.59 -4.03 -2.72
C ASN A 4 8.13 -4.45 -3.03
N ILE A 5 7.83 -5.74 -3.17
CA ILE A 5 6.48 -6.20 -3.52
C ILE A 5 5.48 -5.97 -2.39
N ILE A 6 5.92 -6.06 -1.13
CA ILE A 6 5.06 -5.83 0.05
C ILE A 6 4.46 -4.40 0.06
N PRO A 7 5.24 -3.31 -0.07
CA PRO A 7 4.65 -1.97 -0.13
C PRO A 7 3.80 -1.74 -1.39
N TYR A 8 4.05 -2.43 -2.52
CA TYR A 8 3.18 -2.36 -3.69
C TYR A 8 1.81 -2.98 -3.44
N ILE A 9 1.76 -4.14 -2.77
CA ILE A 9 0.49 -4.78 -2.36
C ILE A 9 -0.32 -3.83 -1.48
N LEU A 10 0.32 -3.19 -0.49
CA LEU A 10 -0.33 -2.21 0.37
C LEU A 10 -0.85 -0.99 -0.42
N SER A 11 -0.09 -0.53 -1.41
CA SER A 11 -0.51 0.58 -2.28
C SER A 11 -1.74 0.22 -3.13
N MET A 12 -1.79 -1.00 -3.67
CA MET A 12 -2.95 -1.51 -4.41
C MET A 12 -4.19 -1.65 -3.52
N ALA A 13 -4.01 -2.02 -2.25
CA ALA A 13 -5.11 -2.06 -1.27
C ALA A 13 -5.63 -0.66 -0.91
N ALA A 14 -4.75 0.33 -0.76
CA ALA A 14 -5.12 1.71 -0.44
C ALA A 14 -5.83 2.44 -1.58
N LEU A 15 -5.66 1.96 -2.82
CA LEU A 15 -6.12 2.62 -4.04
C LEU A 15 -7.61 2.98 -4.01
N VAL A 16 -8.48 2.09 -3.50
CA VAL A 16 -9.93 2.33 -3.45
C VAL A 16 -10.26 3.53 -2.56
N ILE A 17 -9.58 3.68 -1.43
CA ILE A 17 -9.78 4.79 -0.50
C ILE A 17 -9.27 6.10 -1.13
N ILE A 18 -8.09 6.06 -1.76
CA ILE A 18 -7.50 7.22 -2.45
C ILE A 18 -8.44 7.72 -3.55
N GLN A 19 -8.96 6.82 -4.40
CA GLN A 19 -9.90 7.18 -5.46
C GLN A 19 -11.20 7.81 -4.92
N LYS A 20 -11.72 7.30 -3.79
CA LYS A 20 -12.89 7.88 -3.13
C LYS A 20 -12.60 9.28 -2.60
N MET A 21 -11.46 9.49 -1.93
CA MET A 21 -11.06 10.81 -1.43
C MET A 21 -10.85 11.81 -2.57
N ALA A 22 -10.36 11.35 -3.71
CA ALA A 22 -10.14 12.17 -4.90
C ALA A 22 -11.40 12.36 -5.78
N ASN A 23 -12.57 11.88 -5.35
CA ASN A 23 -13.83 11.94 -6.13
C ASN A 23 -13.71 11.41 -7.56
N VAL A 24 -12.94 10.34 -7.76
CA VAL A 24 -12.73 9.74 -9.08
C VAL A 24 -14.04 9.15 -9.62
N PRO A 25 -14.42 9.42 -10.89
CA PRO A 25 -15.63 8.85 -11.48
C PRO A 25 -15.67 7.31 -11.37
N SER A 26 -16.81 6.78 -10.94
CA SER A 26 -16.99 5.34 -10.68
C SER A 26 -16.65 4.44 -11.88
N SER A 27 -16.83 4.92 -13.11
CA SER A 27 -16.47 4.17 -14.33
C SER A 27 -14.96 3.98 -14.47
N LYS A 28 -14.16 5.01 -14.19
CA LYS A 28 -12.69 4.95 -14.22
C LYS A 28 -12.14 4.20 -13.00
N ALA A 29 -12.75 4.42 -11.84
CA ALA A 29 -12.40 3.76 -10.60
C ALA A 29 -12.52 2.23 -10.69
N LYS A 30 -13.60 1.72 -11.31
CA LYS A 30 -13.81 0.27 -11.50
C LYS A 30 -12.69 -0.39 -12.29
N VAL A 31 -12.25 0.24 -13.38
CA VAL A 31 -11.15 -0.30 -14.21
C VAL A 31 -9.85 -0.31 -13.42
N ALA A 32 -9.51 0.80 -12.76
CA ALA A 32 -8.31 0.88 -11.94
C ALA A 32 -8.31 -0.12 -10.78
N ASN A 33 -9.45 -0.32 -10.12
CA ASN A 33 -9.60 -1.31 -9.04
C ASN A 33 -9.47 -2.74 -9.54
N PHE A 34 -9.98 -3.04 -10.74
CA PHE A 34 -9.80 -4.36 -11.35
C PHE A 34 -8.33 -4.64 -11.68
N VAL A 35 -7.64 -3.68 -12.29
CA VAL A 35 -6.20 -3.80 -12.59
C VAL A 35 -5.40 -3.94 -11.29
N ALA A 36 -5.70 -3.14 -10.27
CA ALA A 36 -5.05 -3.24 -8.97
C ALA A 36 -5.31 -4.60 -8.29
N PHE A 37 -6.50 -5.17 -8.45
CA PHE A 37 -6.82 -6.49 -7.93
C PHE A 37 -5.98 -7.59 -8.61
N VAL A 38 -5.93 -7.59 -9.95
CA VAL A 38 -5.10 -8.55 -10.71
C VAL A 38 -3.62 -8.36 -10.38
N GLY A 39 -3.16 -7.12 -10.31
CA GLY A 39 -1.79 -6.78 -9.90
C GLY A 39 -1.46 -7.27 -8.48
N ALA A 40 -2.40 -7.16 -7.54
CA ALA A 40 -2.24 -7.65 -6.18
C ALA A 40 -2.14 -9.18 -6.16
N MET A 41 -2.99 -9.89 -6.93
CA MET A 41 -2.93 -11.35 -7.05
C MET A 41 -1.59 -11.83 -7.60
N TYR A 42 -1.12 -11.22 -8.69
CA TYR A 42 0.20 -11.54 -9.24
C TYR A 42 1.32 -11.24 -8.24
N SER A 43 1.22 -10.11 -7.53
CA SER A 43 2.21 -9.72 -6.52
C SER A 43 2.25 -10.70 -5.34
N PHE A 44 1.11 -11.21 -4.89
CA PHE A 44 1.07 -12.27 -3.88
C PHE A 44 1.69 -13.56 -4.37
N TYR A 45 1.43 -13.95 -5.61
CA TYR A 45 2.06 -15.13 -6.22
C TYR A 45 3.59 -14.97 -6.30
N ALA A 46 4.06 -13.82 -6.79
CA ALA A 46 5.48 -13.51 -6.87
C ALA A 46 6.14 -13.51 -5.48
N LEU A 47 5.50 -12.90 -4.48
CA LEU A 47 6.00 -12.85 -3.11
C LEU A 47 6.10 -14.26 -2.51
N TYR A 48 5.06 -15.09 -2.68
CA TYR A 48 5.07 -16.48 -2.22
C TYR A 48 6.18 -17.29 -2.90
N SER A 49 6.37 -17.13 -4.21
CA SER A 49 7.41 -17.82 -4.96
C SER A 49 8.85 -17.40 -4.60
N SER A 50 9.02 -16.28 -3.90
CA SER A 50 10.33 -15.68 -3.63
C SER A 50 10.99 -16.16 -2.33
N GLY A 51 10.29 -16.99 -1.56
CA GLY A 51 10.81 -17.62 -0.35
C GLY A 51 10.60 -16.82 0.94
N GLU A 52 10.70 -17.54 2.05
CA GLU A 52 10.35 -17.04 3.39
C GLU A 52 11.27 -15.89 3.85
N GLU A 53 12.57 -15.96 3.58
CA GLU A 53 13.52 -14.91 3.97
C GLU A 53 13.19 -13.55 3.34
N ALA A 54 12.89 -13.53 2.04
CA ALA A 54 12.53 -12.30 1.34
C ALA A 54 11.25 -11.68 1.91
N MET A 55 10.28 -12.51 2.28
CA MET A 55 9.04 -12.09 2.92
C MET A 55 9.29 -11.55 4.34
N LEU A 56 10.15 -12.21 5.12
CA LEU A 56 10.53 -11.80 6.47
C LEU A 56 11.18 -10.41 6.46
N TYR A 57 12.25 -10.22 5.67
CA TYR A 57 12.96 -8.95 5.59
C TYR A 57 12.06 -7.83 5.06
N GLY A 58 11.25 -8.11 4.04
CA GLY A 58 10.29 -7.12 3.53
C GLY A 58 9.25 -6.72 4.58
N SER A 59 8.78 -7.68 5.39
CA SER A 59 7.81 -7.42 6.46
C SER A 59 8.42 -6.60 7.59
N ILE A 60 9.66 -6.89 8.00
CA ILE A 60 10.40 -6.11 9.01
C ILE A 60 10.55 -4.66 8.57
N VAL A 61 11.00 -4.43 7.33
CA VAL A 61 11.16 -3.07 6.77
C VAL A 61 9.81 -2.34 6.70
N THR A 62 8.75 -3.04 6.31
CA THR A 62 7.39 -2.47 6.23
C THR A 62 6.87 -2.05 7.60
N PHE A 63 6.99 -2.93 8.61
CA PHE A 63 6.59 -2.61 9.98
C PHE A 63 7.41 -1.48 10.57
N LEU A 64 8.74 -1.47 10.33
CA LEU A 64 9.59 -0.37 10.76
C LEU A 64 9.15 0.96 10.12
N GLY A 65 8.87 0.97 8.81
CA GLY A 65 8.36 2.14 8.11
C GLY A 65 7.03 2.64 8.68
N TRP A 66 6.10 1.73 8.98
CA TRP A 66 4.82 2.06 9.61
C TRP A 66 4.99 2.62 11.03
N THR A 67 5.88 2.03 11.84
CA THR A 67 6.19 2.51 13.19
C THR A 67 6.80 3.92 13.14
N LEU A 68 7.77 4.15 12.26
CA LEU A 68 8.37 5.47 12.06
C LEU A 68 7.32 6.49 11.58
N TYR A 69 6.45 6.11 10.65
CA TYR A 69 5.33 6.96 10.24
C TYR A 69 4.42 7.30 11.43
N GLY A 70 4.09 6.34 12.29
CA GLY A 70 3.29 6.57 13.50
C GLY A 70 3.92 7.57 14.48
N LEU A 71 5.25 7.61 14.60
CA LEU A 71 5.95 8.58 15.44
C LEU A 71 5.93 9.99 14.84
N VAL A 72 5.95 10.08 13.50
CA VAL A 72 6.06 11.35 12.78
C VAL A 72 4.68 11.93 12.40
N SER A 73 3.67 11.08 12.21
CA SER A 73 2.34 11.46 11.73
C SER A 73 1.62 12.51 12.58
N PRO A 74 1.76 12.59 13.93
CA PRO A 74 1.11 13.64 14.70
C PRO A 74 1.52 15.05 14.25
N ARG A 75 2.76 15.24 13.77
CA ARG A 75 3.24 16.53 13.27
C ARG A 75 2.55 16.98 11.97
N PHE A 76 2.06 16.02 11.18
CA PHE A 76 1.42 16.29 9.88
C PHE A 76 -0.11 16.34 10.01
N GLU A 77 -0.68 15.37 10.74
CA GLU A 77 -2.13 15.23 10.88
C GLU A 77 -2.72 16.24 11.88
N LEU A 78 -2.00 16.62 12.95
CA LEU A 78 -2.50 17.59 13.94
C LEU A 78 -2.23 19.04 13.52
N LYS A 79 -1.17 19.31 12.75
CA LYS A 79 -0.87 20.66 12.24
C LYS A 79 -1.91 21.14 11.22
N ASN A 80 -2.59 20.23 10.53
CA ASN A 80 -3.68 20.52 9.59
C ASN A 80 -5.03 20.81 10.26
N LYS A 81 -5.12 20.87 11.60
CA LYS A 81 -6.38 21.16 12.34
C LYS A 81 -6.56 22.63 12.77
N HIS A 82 -5.89 23.59 12.13
CA HIS A 82 -6.14 25.03 12.33
C HIS A 82 -6.84 25.67 11.13
N GLY A 83 -8.03 25.15 10.81
CA GLY A 83 -9.01 25.76 9.91
C GLY A 83 -10.35 25.82 10.60
#